data_AF-A0A957U282-F1
#
_entry.id   AF-A0A957U282-F1
#
_cell.length_a   1.000
_cell.length_b   1.000
_cell.length_c   1.000
_cell.angle_alpha   90.00
_cell.angle_beta   90.00
_cell.angle_gamma   90.00
#
_symmetry.space_group_name_H-M   'P 1'
#
loop_
_entity.id
_entity.type
_entity.pdbx_description
1 polymer ?
#
loop_
_entity_poly.entity_id
_entity_poly.type
_entity_poly.pdbx_seq_one_letter_code
_entity_poly.pdbx_strand_id
1 'polypeptide(L)'
;MKWIRWFNELTIDDVPLVGGKNASLGEMIRELTTKGVQVPNGFAVTADAYRAFLHYNELDGRIQEILDDLDTQDVNDLLRR
;
A
#
# COMPACT_ATOMS: atom_id res chain seq x y z
N MET A 1 -8.80 -14.59 0.17
CA MET A 1 -7.89 -13.43 0.31
C MET A 1 -8.28 -12.64 1.53
N LYS A 2 -7.32 -12.13 2.33
CA LYS A 2 -7.58 -11.24 3.47
C LYS A 2 -7.28 -9.81 3.04
N TRP A 3 -8.24 -8.90 3.13
CA TRP A 3 -8.07 -7.49 2.74
C TRP A 3 -7.25 -6.67 3.75
N ILE A 4 -7.16 -7.16 4.99
CA ILE A 4 -6.40 -6.55 6.07
C ILE A 4 -5.35 -7.51 6.63
N ARG A 5 -4.29 -6.95 7.19
CA ARG A 5 -3.26 -7.66 7.98
C ARG A 5 -2.94 -6.87 9.23
N TRP A 6 -2.94 -7.50 10.39
CA TRP A 6 -2.50 -6.83 11.62
C TRP A 6 -0.98 -6.67 11.60
N PHE A 7 -0.46 -5.56 12.15
CA PHE A 7 0.98 -5.32 12.07
C PHE A 7 1.82 -6.39 12.78
N ASN A 8 1.30 -7.02 13.83
CA ASN A 8 1.96 -8.14 14.51
C ASN A 8 2.02 -9.43 13.67
N GLU A 9 1.30 -9.51 12.56
CA GLU A 9 1.32 -10.62 11.60
C GLU A 9 2.25 -10.34 10.41
N LEU A 10 2.82 -9.13 10.32
CA LEU A 10 3.63 -8.71 9.17
C LEU A 10 5.12 -8.98 9.38
N THR A 11 5.77 -9.29 8.26
CA THR A 11 7.21 -9.47 8.14
C THR A 11 7.74 -8.68 6.95
N ILE A 12 9.07 -8.62 6.79
CA ILE A 12 9.68 -8.03 5.59
C ILE A 12 9.28 -8.75 4.29
N ASP A 13 8.89 -10.02 4.37
CA ASP A 13 8.45 -10.78 3.19
C ASP A 13 7.07 -10.32 2.68
N ASP A 14 6.31 -9.58 3.49
CA ASP A 14 4.99 -9.06 3.13
C ASP A 14 5.07 -7.73 2.35
N VAL A 15 6.26 -7.23 1.99
CA VAL A 15 6.43 -6.01 1.18
C VAL A 15 5.58 -6.00 -0.09
N PRO A 16 5.49 -7.08 -0.90
CA PRO A 16 4.63 -7.09 -2.09
C PRO A 16 3.13 -6.94 -1.77
N LEU A 17 2.72 -7.32 -0.55
CA LEU A 17 1.32 -7.33 -0.12
C LEU A 17 0.91 -6.00 0.53
N VAL A 18 1.78 -5.36 1.32
CA VAL A 18 1.43 -4.19 2.13
C VAL A 18 2.36 -2.99 1.95
N GLY A 19 3.40 -3.12 1.14
CA GLY A 19 4.43 -2.10 0.92
C GLY A 19 5.48 -2.04 2.03
N GLY A 20 6.63 -1.40 1.71
CA GLY A 20 7.80 -1.33 2.58
C GLY A 20 7.54 -0.72 3.96
N LYS A 21 6.71 0.33 4.05
CA LYS A 21 6.43 1.01 5.32
C LYS A 21 5.70 0.10 6.32
N ASN A 22 4.68 -0.61 5.85
CA ASN A 22 3.87 -1.49 6.70
C ASN A 22 4.64 -2.75 7.10
N ALA A 23 5.42 -3.32 6.18
CA ALA A 23 6.31 -4.44 6.47
C ALA A 23 7.35 -4.05 7.55
N SER A 24 7.99 -2.88 7.41
CA SER A 24 8.91 -2.36 8.42
C SER A 24 8.24 -2.09 9.77
N LEU A 25 6.99 -1.62 9.81
CA LEU A 25 6.22 -1.47 11.06
C LEU A 25 6.02 -2.82 11.76
N GLY A 26 5.73 -3.88 11.00
CA GLY A 26 5.62 -5.24 11.54
C GLY A 26 6.94 -5.75 12.15
N GLU A 27 8.04 -5.56 11.42
CA GLU A 27 9.39 -5.89 11.93
C GLU A 27 9.72 -5.11 13.21
N MET A 28 9.44 -3.80 13.25
CA MET A 28 9.67 -3.00 14.46
C MET A 28 8.84 -3.47 15.65
N ILE A 29 7.56 -3.82 15.44
CA ILE A 29 6.71 -4.35 16.51
C ILE A 29 7.26 -5.69 17.02
N ARG A 30 7.64 -6.61 16.14
CA ARG A 30 8.19 -7.91 16.55
C ARG A 30 9.54 -7.79 17.26
N GLU A 31 10.46 -7.01 16.71
CA GLU A 31 11.87 -7.04 17.11
C GLU A 31 12.25 -5.97 18.15
N LEU A 32 11.48 -4.89 18.26
CA LEU A 32 11.82 -3.75 19.12
C LEU A 32 10.89 -3.60 20.33
N THR A 33 9.68 -4.17 20.30
CA THR A 33 8.77 -4.12 21.46
C THR A 33 9.38 -4.79 22.69
N THR A 34 10.09 -5.92 22.50
CA THR A 34 10.83 -6.62 23.56
C THR A 34 12.01 -5.81 24.10
N LYS A 35 12.47 -4.80 23.34
CA LYS A 35 13.55 -3.87 23.70
C LYS A 35 13.02 -2.56 24.30
N GLY A 36 11.72 -2.48 24.58
CA GLY A 36 11.09 -1.31 25.20
C GLY A 36 10.76 -0.17 24.24
N VAL A 37 10.94 -0.34 22.93
CA VAL A 37 10.53 0.64 21.93
C VAL A 37 9.01 0.53 21.74
N GLN A 38 8.30 1.64 21.95
CA GLN A 38 6.86 1.69 21.77
C GLN A 38 6.51 2.03 20.33
N VAL A 39 5.90 1.07 19.64
CA VAL A 39 5.37 1.25 18.28
C VAL A 39 3.85 1.16 18.35
N PRO A 40 3.10 2.16 17.84
CA PRO A 40 1.65 2.08 17.79
C PRO A 40 1.19 0.86 16.97
N ASN A 41 0.27 0.08 17.53
CA ASN A 41 -0.30 -1.06 16.83
C ASN A 41 -1.43 -0.63 15.88
N GLY A 42 -1.75 -1.48 14.91
CA GLY A 42 -2.74 -1.23 13.88
C GLY A 42 -2.79 -2.35 12.84
N PHE A 43 -3.30 -2.01 11.65
CA PHE A 43 -3.40 -2.94 10.53
C PHE A 43 -3.10 -2.23 9.21
N ALA A 44 -2.67 -3.01 8.22
CA ALA A 44 -2.48 -2.57 6.85
C ALA A 44 -3.63 -3.06 5.97
N VAL A 45 -4.08 -2.20 5.05
CA VAL A 45 -4.89 -2.61 3.90
C VAL A 45 -3.95 -3.17 2.84
N THR A 46 -4.31 -4.33 2.31
CA THR A 46 -3.47 -5.06 1.34
C THR A 46 -3.59 -4.49 -0.07
N ALA A 47 -2.57 -4.73 -0.90
CA ALA A 47 -2.58 -4.43 -2.33
C ALA A 47 -3.75 -5.14 -3.04
N ASP A 48 -4.10 -6.36 -2.63
CA ASP A 48 -5.25 -7.08 -3.17
C ASP A 48 -6.57 -6.35 -2.89
N ALA A 49 -6.74 -5.79 -1.69
CA ALA A 49 -7.91 -4.98 -1.36
C ALA A 49 -8.00 -3.72 -2.22
N TYR A 50 -6.87 -3.05 -2.44
CA TYR A 50 -6.80 -1.89 -3.33
C TYR A 50 -7.17 -2.25 -4.78
N ARG A 51 -6.61 -3.35 -5.31
CA ARG A 51 -6.96 -3.85 -6.67
C ARG A 51 -8.44 -4.24 -6.77
N ALA A 52 -8.98 -4.90 -5.75
CA ALA A 52 -10.41 -5.25 -5.72
C ALA A 52 -11.30 -4.00 -5.71
N PHE A 53 -10.90 -2.94 -4.99
CA PHE A 53 -11.60 -1.66 -4.99
C PHE A 53 -11.57 -1.00 -6.38
N LEU A 54 -10.42 -0.96 -7.05
CA LEU A 54 -10.33 -0.40 -8.41
C LEU A 54 -11.22 -1.17 -9.39
N HIS A 55 -11.14 -2.50 -9.35
CA HIS A 55 -11.89 -3.37 -10.25
C HIS A 55 -13.41 -3.24 -10.05
N TYR A 56 -13.87 -3.26 -8.79
CA TYR A 56 -15.29 -3.12 -8.46
C TYR A 56 -15.89 -1.80 -8.98
N ASN A 57 -15.09 -0.73 -9.00
CA ASN A 57 -15.54 0.59 -9.46
C ASN A 57 -15.21 0.85 -10.94
N GLU A 58 -14.73 -0.16 -11.67
CA GLU A 58 -14.33 -0.05 -13.09
C GLU A 58 -13.31 1.08 -13.33
N LEU A 59 -12.44 1.33 -12.34
CA LEU A 59 -11.49 2.44 -12.38
C LEU A 59 -10.21 2.10 -13.14
N ASP A 60 -9.85 0.82 -13.24
CA ASP A 60 -8.58 0.40 -13.88
C ASP A 60 -8.48 0.92 -15.33
N GLY A 61 -9.54 0.74 -16.12
CA GLY A 61 -9.58 1.21 -17.51
C GLY A 61 -9.58 2.72 -17.62
N ARG A 62 -10.37 3.42 -16.78
CA ARG A 62 -10.44 4.89 -16.78
C ARG A 62 -9.11 5.53 -16.39
N ILE A 63 -8.43 4.97 -15.38
CA ILE A 63 -7.10 5.45 -14.98
C ILE A 63 -6.10 5.23 -16.11
N GLN A 64 -6.13 4.07 -16.77
CA GLN A 64 -5.25 3.79 -17.90
C GLN A 64 -5.47 4.80 -19.05
N GLU A 65 -6.71 5.01 -19.47
CA GLU A 65 -7.06 5.99 -20.52
C GLU A 65 -6.59 7.41 -20.18
N ILE A 66 -6.77 7.84 -18.91
CA ILE A 66 -6.31 9.14 -18.44
C ILE A 66 -4.79 9.24 -18.42
N LEU A 67 -4.04 8.15 -18.32
CA LEU A 67 -2.57 8.17 -18.24
C LEU A 67 -1.85 7.88 -19.57
N ASP A 68 -2.56 7.37 -20.58
CA ASP A 68 -1.97 6.85 -21.83
C ASP A 68 -1.13 7.89 -22.60
N ASP A 69 -1.55 9.15 -22.60
CA ASP A 69 -0.84 10.26 -23.27
C ASP A 69 -0.13 11.20 -22.27
N LEU A 70 0.13 10.76 -21.04
CA LEU A 70 0.76 11.60 -20.00
C LEU A 70 2.23 11.86 -20.29
N ASP A 71 2.58 13.13 -20.49
CA ASP A 71 3.96 13.56 -20.43
C ASP A 71 4.40 13.75 -18.98
N THR A 72 5.12 12.75 -18.47
CA THR A 72 5.69 12.78 -17.11
C THR A 72 6.73 13.88 -16.89
N GLN A 73 7.19 14.57 -17.95
CA GLN A 73 8.10 15.71 -17.87
C GLN A 73 7.37 17.07 -17.90
N ASP A 74 6.06 17.11 -18.16
CA ASP A 74 5.25 18.33 -18.10
C ASP A 74 4.30 18.31 -16.89
N VAL A 75 4.64 19.11 -15.87
CA VAL A 75 3.80 19.27 -14.66
C VAL A 75 2.42 19.85 -15.00
N ASN A 76 2.30 20.67 -16.05
CA ASN A 76 1.01 21.25 -16.43
C ASN A 76 0.11 20.22 -17.12
N ASP A 77 0.68 19.24 -17.84
CA ASP A 77 -0.08 18.10 -18.35
C ASP A 77 -0.61 17.26 -17.18
N LEU A 78 0.25 16.93 -16.21
CA LEU A 78 -0.16 16.21 -15.00
C LEU A 78 -1.32 16.89 -14.24
N LEU A 79 -1.31 18.22 -14.12
CA LEU A 79 -2.34 18.98 -13.41
C LEU A 79 -3.70 19.06 -14.13
N ARG A 80 -3.75 18.83 -15.44
CA ARG A 80 -4.98 18.95 -16.26
C ARG A 80 -5.80 17.66 -16.33
N ARG A 81 -5.25 16.57 -15.81
CA ARG A 81 -5.83 15.22 -15.83
C ARG A 81 -6.93 15.04 -14.79
#